data_AF-A0A1G2H2Z3-F1
#
_entry.id   AF-A0A1G2H2Z3-F1
#
_cell.length_a   1.000
_cell.length_b   1.000
_cell.length_c   1.000
_cell.angle_alpha   90.00
_cell.angle_beta   90.00
_cell.angle_gamma   90.00
#
_symmetry.space_group_name_H-M   'P 1'
#
loop_
_entity.id
_entity.type
_entity.pdbx_description
1 polymer ?
#
loop_
_entity_poly.entity_id
_entity_poly.type
_entity_poly.pdbx_seq_one_letter_code
_entity_poly.pdbx_strand_id
1 'polypeptide(L)'
;MEQLGNIGSEVGRALHAQGKDGHRFHQAVERALDLFDLTLEDKRWREQKRLQEINRAREVFCDAVYGGKQYRTTLADLDGYFMEFALAARRK
;
A
#
# COMPACT_ATOMS: atom_id res chain seq x y z
N MET A 1 7.84 2.86 -10.14
CA MET A 1 8.12 1.74 -9.21
C MET A 1 8.42 2.25 -7.81
N GLU A 2 9.30 3.24 -7.65
CA GLU A 2 9.63 3.83 -6.33
C GLU A 2 8.40 4.22 -5.49
N GLN A 3 7.42 4.94 -6.04
CA GLN A 3 6.18 5.28 -5.32
C GLN A 3 5.42 4.05 -4.79
N LEU A 4 5.32 2.98 -5.59
CA LEU A 4 4.66 1.73 -5.17
C LEU A 4 5.49 0.99 -4.11
N GLY A 5 6.82 1.07 -4.17
CA GLY A 5 7.71 0.57 -3.12
C GLY A 5 7.61 1.36 -1.81
N ASN A 6 7.38 2.68 -1.88
CA ASN A 6 7.17 3.53 -0.71
C ASN A 6 5.84 3.18 -0.02
N ILE A 7 4.76 2.97 -0.79
CA ILE A 7 3.49 2.43 -0.28
C ILE A 7 3.75 1.09 0.44
N GLY A 8 4.46 0.17 -0.21
CA GLY A 8 4.84 -1.11 0.39
C GLY A 8 5.54 -0.99 1.74
N SER A 9 6.42 0.00 1.88
CA SER A 9 7.13 0.24 3.13
C SER A 9 6.19 0.62 4.28
N GLU A 10 5.14 1.40 4.02
CA GLU A 10 4.12 1.72 5.02
C GLU A 10 3.16 0.54 5.28
N VAL A 11 2.82 -0.24 4.25
CA VAL A 11 2.06 -1.49 4.41
C VAL A 11 2.79 -2.45 5.35
N GLY A 12 4.09 -2.67 5.16
CA GLY A 12 4.90 -3.50 6.04
C GLY A 12 5.01 -2.94 7.47
N ARG A 13 5.06 -1.61 7.64
CA ARG A 13 5.01 -0.96 8.95
C ARG A 13 3.67 -1.18 9.65
N ALA A 14 2.56 -1.06 8.92
CA ALA A 14 1.23 -1.35 9.44
C ALA A 14 1.12 -2.83 9.86
N LEU A 15 1.56 -3.75 9.00
CA LEU A 15 1.60 -5.19 9.31
C LEU A 15 2.39 -5.47 10.60
N HIS A 16 3.58 -4.88 10.75
CA HIS A 16 4.44 -5.15 11.90
C HIS A 16 3.84 -4.66 13.23
N ALA A 17 3.17 -3.50 13.19
CA ALA A 17 2.53 -2.87 14.35
C ALA A 17 1.15 -3.46 14.70
N GLN A 18 0.51 -4.16 13.76
CA GLN A 18 -0.83 -4.73 13.93
C GLN A 18 -0.92 -5.62 15.18
N GLY A 19 -1.89 -5.32 16.05
CA GLY A 19 -2.11 -6.05 17.31
C GLY A 19 -1.05 -5.85 18.39
N LYS A 20 -0.02 -5.03 18.14
CA LYS A 20 1.09 -4.78 19.09
C LYS A 20 1.15 -3.33 19.56
N ASP A 21 1.03 -2.39 18.63
CA ASP A 21 1.10 -0.96 18.89
C ASP A 21 0.05 -0.23 18.04
N GLY A 22 -1.08 0.08 18.65
CA GLY A 22 -2.20 0.73 17.98
C GLY A 22 -1.83 2.10 17.41
N HIS A 23 -1.00 2.88 18.11
CA HIS A 23 -0.61 4.20 17.63
C HIS A 23 0.28 4.10 16.38
N ARG A 24 1.30 3.25 16.42
CA ARG A 24 2.17 3.02 15.24
C ARG A 24 1.41 2.41 14.07
N PHE A 25 0.45 1.53 14.35
CA PHE A 25 -0.42 0.95 13.33
C PHE A 25 -1.19 2.03 12.58
N HIS A 26 -1.94 2.87 13.29
CA HIS A 26 -2.74 3.93 12.66
C HIS A 26 -1.87 4.93 11.91
N GLN A 27 -0.71 5.30 12.48
CA GLN A 27 0.21 6.21 11.84
C GLN A 27 0.79 5.66 10.52
N ALA A 28 1.06 4.35 10.44
CA ALA A 28 1.50 3.70 9.21
C ALA A 28 0.36 3.59 8.18
N VAL A 29 -0.87 3.32 8.64
CA VAL A 29 -2.06 3.30 7.79
C VAL A 29 -2.31 4.66 7.15
N GLU A 30 -2.28 5.74 7.92
CA GLU A 30 -2.43 7.11 7.41
C GLU A 30 -1.36 7.43 6.36
N ARG A 31 -0.09 7.14 6.65
CA ARG A 31 0.99 7.37 5.67
C ARG A 31 0.84 6.55 4.40
N ALA A 32 0.39 5.29 4.50
CA ALA A 32 0.13 4.48 3.31
C ALA A 32 -0.96 5.13 2.44
N LEU A 33 -2.04 5.64 3.05
CA LEU A 33 -3.12 6.34 2.35
C LEU A 33 -2.63 7.63 1.70
N ASP A 34 -1.84 8.45 2.42
CA ASP A 34 -1.21 9.65 1.85
C ASP A 34 -0.37 9.31 0.62
N LEU A 35 0.42 8.24 0.68
CA LEU A 35 1.23 7.79 -0.44
C LEU A 35 0.39 7.26 -1.61
N PHE A 36 -0.72 6.57 -1.34
CA PHE A 36 -1.67 6.19 -2.39
C PHE A 36 -2.23 7.42 -3.09
N ASP A 37 -2.68 8.42 -2.33
CA ASP A 37 -3.30 9.63 -2.87
C ASP A 37 -2.28 10.45 -3.67
N LEU A 38 -1.06 10.64 -3.15
CA LEU A 38 0.06 11.23 -3.90
C LEU A 38 0.40 10.47 -5.18
N THR A 39 0.33 9.13 -5.16
CA THR A 39 0.59 8.30 -6.34
C THR A 39 -0.54 8.43 -7.37
N LEU A 40 -1.80 8.55 -6.95
CA LEU A 40 -2.94 8.75 -7.84
C LEU A 40 -2.93 10.12 -8.52
N GLU A 41 -2.37 11.13 -7.87
CA GLU A 41 -2.23 12.49 -8.41
C GLU A 41 -1.11 12.61 -9.46
N ASP A 42 -0.12 11.71 -9.44
CA ASP A 42 0.98 11.71 -10.39
C ASP A 42 0.51 11.36 -11.82
N LYS A 43 0.66 12.35 -12.72
CA LYS A 43 0.25 12.30 -14.14
C LYS A 43 0.82 11.08 -14.86
N ARG A 44 2.00 10.60 -14.48
CA ARG A 44 2.63 9.42 -15.08
C ARG A 44 1.72 8.19 -15.06
N TRP A 45 0.97 7.99 -13.97
CA TRP A 45 0.09 6.81 -13.86
C TRP A 45 -1.19 6.96 -14.65
N ARG A 46 -1.63 8.19 -14.90
CA ARG A 46 -2.71 8.48 -15.83
C ARG A 46 -2.30 8.14 -17.26
N GLU A 47 -1.13 8.59 -17.69
CA GLU A 47 -0.59 8.33 -19.03
C GLU A 47 -0.39 6.83 -19.27
N GLN A 48 0.06 6.11 -18.24
CA GLN A 48 0.21 4.65 -18.27
C GLN A 48 -1.10 3.88 -18.05
N LYS A 49 -2.24 4.57 -17.85
CA LYS A 49 -3.56 3.97 -17.61
C LYS A 49 -3.62 3.01 -16.41
N ARG A 50 -2.88 3.31 -15.33
CA ARG A 50 -2.79 2.46 -14.12
C ARG A 50 -3.63 2.93 -12.93
N LEU A 51 -4.33 4.06 -13.04
CA LEU A 51 -5.07 4.66 -11.92
C LEU A 51 -6.13 3.71 -11.34
N GLN A 52 -6.81 2.92 -12.16
CA GLN A 52 -7.82 1.96 -11.69
C GLN A 52 -7.20 0.87 -10.80
N GLU A 53 -6.04 0.36 -11.19
CA GLU A 53 -5.32 -0.67 -10.43
C GLU A 53 -4.79 -0.10 -9.10
N ILE A 54 -4.26 1.13 -9.13
CA ILE A 54 -3.77 1.81 -7.92
C ILE A 54 -4.92 2.09 -6.95
N ASN A 55 -6.07 2.56 -7.46
CA ASN A 55 -7.28 2.72 -6.65
C ASN A 55 -7.78 1.39 -6.08
N ARG A 56 -7.75 0.31 -6.87
CA ARG A 56 -8.12 -1.02 -6.37
C ARG A 56 -7.17 -1.47 -5.26
N ALA A 57 -5.86 -1.27 -5.40
CA ALA A 57 -4.90 -1.62 -4.36
C ALA A 57 -5.15 -0.82 -3.07
N ARG A 58 -5.52 0.47 -3.18
CA ARG A 58 -5.93 1.31 -2.05
C ARG A 58 -7.20 0.76 -1.37
N GLU A 59 -8.21 0.37 -2.13
CA GLU A 59 -9.45 -0.23 -1.59
C GLU A 59 -9.17 -1.55 -0.85
N VAL A 60 -8.37 -2.43 -1.46
CA VAL A 60 -7.99 -3.72 -0.85
C VAL A 60 -7.18 -3.49 0.44
N PHE A 61 -6.30 -2.48 0.45
CA PHE A 61 -5.58 -2.07 1.65
C PHE A 61 -6.52 -1.61 2.76
N CYS A 62 -7.49 -0.72 2.45
CA CYS A 62 -8.48 -0.29 3.43
C CYS A 62 -9.28 -1.46 4.00
N ASP A 63 -9.76 -2.38 3.16
CA ASP A 63 -10.46 -3.58 3.63
C ASP A 63 -9.56 -4.42 4.53
N ALA A 64 -8.30 -4.67 4.12
CA ALA A 64 -7.34 -5.43 4.91
C ALA A 64 -7.05 -4.82 6.29
N VAL A 65 -6.97 -3.49 6.39
CA VAL A 65 -6.84 -2.76 7.67
C VAL A 65 -8.00 -3.07 8.61
N TYR A 66 -9.22 -3.22 8.08
CA TYR A 66 -10.43 -3.56 8.84
C TYR A 66 -10.76 -5.07 8.89
N GLY A 67 -9.79 -5.93 8.56
CA GLY A 67 -9.92 -7.38 8.70
C GLY A 67 -10.25 -8.14 7.40
N GLY A 68 -10.21 -7.48 6.25
CA GLY A 68 -10.11 -8.12 4.93
C GLY A 68 -11.34 -8.92 4.50
N LYS A 69 -12.54 -8.51 4.90
CA LYS A 69 -13.75 -9.33 4.68
C LYS A 69 -14.22 -9.30 3.22
N GLN A 70 -14.09 -8.16 2.55
CA GLN A 70 -14.62 -7.96 1.20
C GLN A 70 -13.75 -8.63 0.15
N TYR A 71 -12.43 -8.41 0.22
CA TYR A 71 -11.47 -8.90 -0.78
C TYR A 71 -10.72 -10.15 -0.33
N ARG A 72 -10.89 -10.58 0.93
CA ARG A 72 -10.21 -11.76 1.51
C ARG A 72 -8.69 -11.63 1.41
N THR A 73 -8.19 -10.43 1.62
CA THR A 73 -6.77 -10.08 1.56
C THR A 73 -6.33 -9.53 2.91
N THR A 74 -5.13 -9.91 3.33
CA THR A 74 -4.51 -9.44 4.58
C THR A 74 -3.42 -8.42 4.31
N LEU A 75 -2.94 -7.73 5.35
CA LEU A 75 -1.77 -6.87 5.25
C LEU A 75 -0.49 -7.65 4.86
N ALA A 76 -0.40 -8.93 5.20
CA ALA A 76 0.73 -9.78 4.82
C ALA A 76 0.74 -10.09 3.32
N ASP A 77 -0.43 -10.35 2.74
CA ASP A 77 -0.56 -10.55 1.30
C ASP A 77 -0.16 -9.29 0.52
N LEU A 78 -0.59 -8.12 1.02
CA LEU A 78 -0.24 -6.83 0.43
C LEU A 78 1.25 -6.48 0.61
N ASP A 79 1.85 -6.77 1.76
CA ASP A 79 3.28 -6.58 1.98
C ASP A 79 4.11 -7.38 0.96
N GLY A 80 3.76 -8.66 0.75
CA GLY A 80 4.37 -9.49 -0.28
C GLY A 80 4.18 -8.92 -1.69
N TYR A 81 2.97 -8.49 -2.03
CA TYR A 81 2.68 -7.86 -3.33
C TYR A 81 3.50 -6.59 -3.57
N PHE A 82 3.58 -5.70 -2.58
CA PHE A 82 4.31 -4.44 -2.72
C PHE A 82 5.84 -4.60 -2.64
N MET A 83 6.34 -5.64 -2.00
CA MET A 83 7.78 -5.95 -1.93
C MET A 83 8.41 -6.06 -3.33
N GLU A 84 7.70 -6.66 -4.29
CA GLU A 84 8.17 -6.78 -5.67
C GLU A 84 8.44 -5.40 -6.32
N PHE A 85 7.63 -4.39 -5.98
CA PHE A 85 7.83 -3.02 -6.47
C PHE A 85 9.03 -2.35 -5.83
N ALA A 86 9.28 -2.62 -4.53
CA ALA A 86 10.47 -2.12 -3.83
C ALA A 86 11.75 -2.74 -4.43
N LEU A 87 11.74 -4.05 -4.72
CA LEU A 87 12.85 -4.73 -5.39
C LEU A 87 13.07 -4.18 -6.80
N ALA A 88 12.00 -4.01 -7.59
CA ALA A 88 12.09 -3.43 -8.93
C ALA A 88 12.61 -1.98 -8.92
N ALA A 89 12.27 -1.19 -7.90
CA ALA A 89 12.78 0.17 -7.74
C ALA A 89 14.30 0.22 -7.49
N ARG A 90 14.86 -0.80 -6.81
CA ARG A 90 16.30 -0.91 -6.51
C ARG A 90 17.15 -1.44 -7.65
N ARG A 91 16.54 -2.06 -8.66
CA ARG A 91 17.25 -2.62 -9.83
C ARG A 91 17.45 -1.58 -10.95
N LYS A 92 17.16 -0.31 -10.68
CA LYS A 92 17.32 0.80 -11.60
C LYS A 92 18.64 1.51 -11.40
#